data_AF-A0A0G2J2Z7-F1
#
_entry.id   AF-A0A0G2J2Z7-F1
#
_cell.length_a   1.000
_cell.length_b   1.000
_cell.length_c   1.000
_cell.angle_alpha   90.00
_cell.angle_beta   90.00
_cell.angle_gamma   90.00
#
_symmetry.space_group_name_H-M   'P 1'
#
loop_
_entity.id
_entity.type
_entity.pdbx_description
1 polymer ?
#
loop_
_entity_poly.entity_id
_entity_poly.type
_entity_poly.pdbx_seq_one_letter_code
_entity_poly.pdbx_strand_id
1 'polypeptide(L)' 'MTGRPTNLPKFSDLPLNEGDPLLSAWGLYGKDDQLGFLNRQTDAIVAEAAREIKTGV' A
#
# COMPACT_ATOMS: atom_id res chain seq x y z
N MET A 1 2.08 1.76 14.07
CA MET A 1 2.47 0.37 13.72
C MET A 1 3.89 0.38 13.18
N THR A 2 4.83 -0.32 13.82
CA THR A 2 6.25 -0.36 13.43
C THR A 2 6.49 -1.43 12.37
N GLY A 3 6.70 -1.01 11.12
CA GLY A 3 7.13 -1.91 10.04
C GLY A 3 6.03 -2.22 9.02
N ARG A 4 6.47 -2.38 7.76
CA ARG A 4 5.72 -2.81 6.57
C ARG A 4 4.64 -3.82 6.97
N PRO A 5 3.38 -3.72 6.48
CA PRO A 5 2.33 -4.68 6.83
C PRO A 5 2.87 -6.10 6.67
N THR A 6 2.94 -6.83 7.80
CA THR A 6 3.71 -8.07 7.92
C THR A 6 3.10 -9.23 7.14
N ASN A 7 1.92 -9.02 6.54
CA ASN A 7 1.14 -10.05 5.88
C ASN A 7 0.55 -9.56 4.55
N LEU A 8 1.41 -9.01 3.68
CA LEU A 8 1.01 -8.83 2.28
C LEU A 8 0.90 -10.22 1.62
N PRO A 9 -0.20 -10.51 0.92
CA PRO A 9 -0.33 -11.77 0.18
C PRO A 9 0.75 -11.85 -0.91
N LYS A 10 1.07 -13.08 -1.33
CA LYS A 10 1.88 -13.26 -2.54
C LYS A 10 1.11 -12.72 -3.74
N PHE A 11 1.82 -12.41 -4.81
CA PHE A 11 1.18 -12.01 -6.06
C PHE A 11 0.18 -13.07 -6.57
N SER A 12 0.49 -14.36 -6.40
CA SER A 12 -0.40 -15.48 -6.72
C SER A 12 -1.69 -15.53 -5.91
N ASP A 13 -1.74 -14.82 -4.79
CA ASP A 13 -2.83 -14.87 -3.82
C ASP A 13 -3.68 -13.58 -3.89
N LEU A 14 -3.42 -12.71 -4.87
CA LEU A 14 -4.23 -11.52 -5.12
C LEU A 14 -5.62 -11.91 -5.65
N PRO A 15 -6.67 -11.11 -5.36
CA PRO A 15 -7.98 -11.31 -5.95
C PRO A 15 -7.89 -11.29 -7.49
N LEU A 16 -8.52 -12.27 -8.13
CA LEU A 16 -8.62 -12.37 -9.58
C LEU A 16 -10.09 -12.18 -9.97
N ASN A 17 -10.55 -10.94 -10.03
CA ASN A 17 -11.93 -10.66 -10.45
C ASN A 17 -12.01 -10.62 -11.98
N GLU A 18 -13.15 -11.04 -12.50
CA GLU A 18 -13.42 -10.98 -13.94
C GLU A 18 -13.46 -9.52 -14.41
N GLY A 19 -12.72 -9.22 -15.49
CA GLY A 19 -12.63 -7.87 -16.07
C GLY A 19 -11.55 -6.96 -15.47
N ASP A 20 -10.89 -7.38 -14.39
CA ASP A 20 -9.78 -6.61 -13.82
C ASP A 20 -8.59 -6.54 -14.80
N PRO A 21 -7.86 -5.41 -14.86
CA PRO A 21 -6.64 -5.32 -15.64
C PRO A 21 -5.60 -6.36 -15.21
N LEU A 22 -4.82 -6.87 -16.17
CA LEU A 22 -3.71 -7.78 -15.90
C LEU A 22 -2.73 -7.16 -14.89
N LEU A 23 -2.29 -7.97 -13.93
CA LEU A 23 -1.36 -7.59 -12.87
C LEU A 23 -1.88 -6.50 -11.92
N SER A 24 -3.20 -6.25 -11.89
CA SER A 24 -3.80 -5.37 -10.89
C SER A 24 -3.78 -6.01 -9.49
N ALA A 25 -3.83 -5.16 -8.47
CA ALA A 25 -4.01 -5.56 -7.08
C ALA A 25 -5.37 -5.08 -6.56
N TRP A 26 -6.37 -5.03 -7.44
CA TRP A 26 -7.72 -4.54 -7.10
C TRP A 26 -8.38 -5.48 -6.10
N GLY A 27 -9.11 -4.91 -5.15
CA GLY A 27 -9.72 -5.66 -4.04
C GLY A 27 -8.75 -6.12 -2.95
N LEU A 28 -7.43 -5.92 -3.07
CA LEU A 28 -6.45 -6.31 -2.05
C LEU A 28 -6.77 -5.75 -0.65
N TYR A 29 -7.25 -4.51 -0.58
CA TYR A 29 -7.61 -3.83 0.67
C TYR A 29 -9.13 -3.70 0.86
N GLY A 30 -9.92 -4.45 0.09
CA GLY A 30 -11.38 -4.39 0.08
C GLY A 30 -11.96 -3.71 -1.16
N LYS A 31 -13.25 -3.96 -1.43
CA LYS A 31 -13.93 -3.50 -2.66
C LYS A 31 -14.08 -1.99 -2.77
N ASP A 32 -14.17 -1.30 -1.62
CA ASP A 32 -14.42 0.14 -1.52
C ASP A 32 -13.13 0.91 -1.19
N ASP A 33 -11.96 0.26 -1.25
CA ASP A 33 -10.67 0.91 -1.01
C ASP A 33 -10.39 1.99 -2.07
N GLN A 34 -9.93 3.14 -1.60
CA GLN A 34 -9.55 4.29 -2.45
C GLN A 34 -8.07 4.65 -2.30
N LEU A 35 -7.33 3.99 -1.41
CA LEU A 35 -5.96 4.34 -1.06
C LEU A 35 -4.94 3.47 -1.81
N GLY A 36 -5.29 2.22 -2.11
CA GLY A 36 -4.43 1.30 -2.84
C GLY A 36 -3.06 1.16 -2.16
N PHE A 37 -2.00 1.49 -2.88
CA PHE A 37 -0.63 1.35 -2.36
C PHE A 37 -0.36 2.21 -1.11
N LEU A 38 -1.10 3.31 -0.90
CA LEU A 38 -0.95 4.16 0.28
C LEU A 38 -1.28 3.42 1.60
N ASN A 39 -2.08 2.34 1.54
CA ASN A 39 -2.31 1.46 2.69
C ASN A 39 -1.04 0.78 3.23
N ARG A 40 0.09 0.87 2.50
CA ARG A 40 1.39 0.33 2.93
C ARG A 40 2.23 1.31 3.72
N GLN A 41 1.79 2.57 3.84
CA GLN A 41 2.49 3.57 4.65
C GLN A 41 2.41 3.21 6.13
N THR A 42 3.48 3.47 6.85
CA THR A 42 3.58 3.23 8.29
C THR A 42 4.18 4.45 8.97
N ASP A 43 3.94 4.61 10.27
CA ASP A 43 4.49 5.73 11.05
C ASP A 43 6.02 5.83 10.92
N ALA A 44 6.70 4.67 10.83
CA ALA A 44 8.14 4.62 10.62
C ALA A 44 8.57 5.15 9.24
N ILE A 45 7.86 4.76 8.18
CA ILE A 45 8.12 5.28 6.81
C ILE A 45 7.86 6.78 6.76
N VAL A 46 6.77 7.24 7.40
CA VAL A 46 6.42 8.67 7.46
C VAL A 46 7.47 9.46 8.24
N ALA A 47 7.94 8.94 9.37
CA ALA A 47 8.98 9.57 10.17
C ALA A 47 10.31 9.71 9.40
N GLU A 48 10.72 8.69 8.64
CA GLU A 48 11.91 8.77 7.80
C GLU A 48 11.71 9.77 6.64
N ALA A 49 10.56 9.73 5.96
CA ALA A 49 10.25 10.69 4.90
C ALA A 49 10.22 12.14 5.40
N ALA A 50 9.74 12.39 6.61
CA ALA A 50 9.75 13.71 7.22
C ALA A 50 11.17 14.29 7.37
N ARG A 51 12.19 13.44 7.51
CA ARG A 51 13.60 13.87 7.57
C ARG A 51 14.08 14.44 6.24
N GLU A 52 13.43 14.15 5.12
CA GLU A 52 13.78 14.67 3.79
C GLU A 52 13.31 16.12 3.59
N ILE A 53 12.39 16.61 4.43
CA ILE A 53 11.93 18.00 4.41
C ILE A 53 13.05 18.89 4.98
N LYS A 54 13.80 19.57 4.10
CA LYS A 54 14.97 20.38 4.50
C LYS A 54 14.75 21.87 4.52
N THR A 55 14.05 22.40 3.53
CA THR A 55 14.02 23.85 3.30
C THR A 55 12.84 24.50 3.97
N GLY A 56 11.65 23.87 3.95
CA GLY A 56 10.47 24.34 4.69
C GLY A 56 10.02 25.77 4.38
N VAL A 57 10.56 26.37 3.32
CA VAL A 57 10.28 27.70 2.78
C VAL A 57 9.65 27.58 1.41
#